data_AF-A0A7Y2KWR6-F1
#
_entry.id   AF-A0A7Y2KWR6-F1
#
_cell.length_a   1.000
_cell.length_b   1.000
_cell.length_c   1.000
_cell.angle_alpha   90.00
_cell.angle_beta   90.00
_cell.angle_gamma   90.00
#
_symmetry.space_group_name_H-M   'P 1'
#
loop_
_entity.id
_entity.type
_entity.pdbx_description
1 polymer ?
#
loop_
_entity_poly.entity_id
_entity_poly.type
_entity_poly.pdbx_seq_one_letter_code
_entity_poly.pdbx_strand_id
1 'polypeptide(L)'
;RFIRISDRQLRSKVQALVEEERVRTAEALGERSDDFMTLKVEGINDCAEVLVAALMDDREKHIFGRRTLPEMDMASLSCAIQNLWLAARVEGLGMGWVSLFEPRALAELLGLPAGAKPLAVLCLGPVESFYPAPMLILEGWAKARPLSELVYENYWGVSP
;
A
#
# COMPACT_ATOMS: atom_id res chain seq x y z
N ARG A 1 -6.03 10.95 -5.74
CA ARG A 1 -5.00 11.99 -6.02
C ARG A 1 -3.64 11.48 -5.56
N PHE A 2 -2.55 12.01 -6.11
CA PHE A 2 -1.20 11.66 -5.71
C PHE A 2 -0.46 12.91 -5.24
N ILE A 3 0.26 12.80 -4.13
CA ILE A 3 1.10 13.86 -3.57
C ILE A 3 2.54 13.39 -3.65
N ARG A 4 3.41 14.10 -4.38
CA ARG A 4 4.84 13.80 -4.41
C ARG A 4 5.54 14.43 -3.22
N ILE A 5 6.29 13.63 -2.47
CA ILE A 5 7.03 14.08 -1.28
C ILE A 5 8.50 14.27 -1.67
N SER A 6 8.83 15.47 -2.16
CA SER A 6 10.21 15.84 -2.54
C SER A 6 11.01 16.46 -1.38
N ASP A 7 10.34 16.99 -0.36
CA ASP A 7 10.98 17.54 0.84
C ASP A 7 11.48 16.41 1.74
N ARG A 8 12.79 16.39 2.00
CA ARG A 8 13.45 15.39 2.86
C ARG A 8 12.95 15.43 4.31
N GLN A 9 12.69 16.60 4.87
CA GLN A 9 12.17 16.71 6.24
C GLN A 9 10.76 16.15 6.33
N LEU A 10 9.91 16.47 5.34
CA LEU A 10 8.57 15.90 5.27
C LEU A 10 8.61 14.38 5.10
N ARG A 11 9.51 13.89 4.23
CA ARG A 11 9.74 12.46 4.00
C ARG A 11 10.14 11.72 5.27
N SER A 12 11.05 12.28 6.07
CA SER A 12 11.42 11.72 7.38
C SER A 12 10.25 11.71 8.37
N LYS A 13 9.38 12.73 8.36
CA LYS A 13 8.17 12.73 9.20
C LYS A 13 7.17 11.65 8.77
N VAL A 14 7.00 11.42 7.45
CA VAL A 14 6.18 10.31 6.94
C VAL A 14 6.76 8.97 7.39
N GLN A 15 8.08 8.78 7.31
CA GLN A 15 8.73 7.56 7.78
C GLN A 15 8.57 7.37 9.30
N ALA A 16 8.63 8.44 10.09
CA ALA A 16 8.41 8.34 11.54
C ALA A 16 7.00 7.82 11.87
N LEU A 17 5.96 8.32 11.18
CA LEU A 17 4.60 7.79 11.33
C LEU A 17 4.51 6.30 10.97
N VAL A 18 5.30 5.87 9.98
CA VAL A 18 5.35 4.45 9.57
C VAL A 18 6.05 3.60 10.61
N GLU A 19 7.14 4.08 11.20
CA GLU A 19 7.86 3.36 12.25
C GLU A 19 7.02 3.25 13.53
N GLU A 20 6.31 4.31 13.91
CA GLU A 20 5.36 4.27 15.04
C GLU A 20 4.31 3.18 14.86
N GLU A 21 3.73 3.06 13.66
CA GLU A 21 2.72 2.05 13.37
C GLU A 21 3.34 0.65 13.21
N ARG A 22 4.57 0.54 12.72
CA ARG A 22 5.32 -0.72 12.67
C ARG A 22 5.49 -1.31 14.07
N VAL A 23 5.87 -0.50 15.05
CA VAL A 23 6.01 -0.94 16.45
C VAL A 23 4.67 -1.39 17.02
N ARG A 24 3.59 -0.60 16.83
CA ARG A 24 2.25 -0.98 17.30
C ARG A 24 1.74 -2.27 16.64
N THR A 25 2.03 -2.47 15.36
CA THR A 25 1.67 -3.69 14.63
C THR A 25 2.45 -4.89 15.18
N ALA A 26 3.74 -4.73 15.48
CA ALA A 26 4.55 -5.78 16.10
C ALA A 26 3.98 -6.19 17.47
N GLU A 27 3.64 -5.22 18.31
CA GLU A 27 2.98 -5.45 19.60
C GLU A 27 1.64 -6.22 19.44
N ALA A 28 0.85 -5.87 18.42
CA ALA A 28 -0.41 -6.55 18.13
C ALA A 28 -0.24 -7.98 17.59
N LEU A 29 0.91 -8.30 16.98
CA LEU A 29 1.21 -9.63 16.45
C LEU A 29 1.68 -10.64 17.50
N GLY A 30 1.98 -10.19 18.73
CA GLY A 30 2.33 -11.06 19.85
C GLY A 30 3.53 -11.95 19.57
N GLU A 31 3.33 -13.27 19.55
CA GLU A 31 4.40 -14.28 19.38
C GLU A 31 5.19 -14.15 18.06
N ARG A 32 4.66 -13.45 17.05
CA ARG A 32 5.34 -13.20 15.78
C ARG A 32 5.99 -11.81 15.68
N SER A 33 6.06 -11.07 16.79
CA SER A 33 6.61 -9.71 16.83
C SER A 33 8.06 -9.66 16.35
N ASP A 34 8.92 -10.52 16.89
CA ASP A 34 10.37 -10.52 16.57
C ASP A 34 10.61 -10.82 15.10
N ASP A 35 9.95 -11.86 14.56
CA ASP A 35 10.04 -12.18 13.15
C ASP A 35 9.57 -10.99 12.29
N PHE A 36 8.47 -10.31 12.67
CA PHE A 36 7.90 -9.21 11.88
C PHE A 36 8.86 -8.02 11.83
N MET A 37 9.55 -7.75 12.94
CA MET A 37 10.51 -6.65 13.03
C MET A 37 11.75 -6.86 12.15
N THR A 38 12.05 -8.09 11.73
CA THR A 38 13.10 -8.38 10.75
C THR A 38 12.71 -8.09 9.30
N LEU A 39 11.41 -7.99 9.00
CA LEU A 39 10.94 -7.72 7.64
C LEU A 39 11.22 -6.26 7.26
N LYS A 40 11.80 -6.07 6.08
CA LYS A 40 11.86 -4.75 5.45
C LYS A 40 10.48 -4.38 4.91
N VAL A 41 9.69 -3.73 5.75
CA VAL A 41 8.30 -3.33 5.45
C VAL A 41 8.16 -2.00 4.74
N GLU A 42 9.25 -1.22 4.62
CA GLU A 42 9.25 0.10 3.98
C GLU A 42 10.60 0.42 3.32
N GLY A 43 10.59 1.42 2.44
CA GLY A 43 11.79 1.92 1.74
C GLY A 43 11.71 3.43 1.52
N ILE A 44 11.03 4.14 2.43
CA ILE A 44 10.67 5.55 2.30
C ILE A 44 11.92 6.39 2.21
N ASN A 45 12.98 6.14 2.98
CA ASN A 45 14.22 6.93 2.88
C ASN A 45 15.18 6.45 1.78
N ASP A 46 15.04 5.20 1.33
CA ASP A 46 15.98 4.56 0.38
C ASP A 46 15.58 4.74 -1.09
N CYS A 47 14.27 4.89 -1.37
CA CYS A 47 13.79 4.99 -2.75
C CYS A 47 14.12 6.34 -3.39
N ALA A 48 13.95 6.46 -4.72
CA ALA A 48 14.17 7.74 -5.38
C ALA A 48 13.01 8.72 -5.09
N GLU A 49 11.78 8.24 -5.23
CA GLU A 49 10.55 9.02 -5.17
C GLU A 49 9.56 8.43 -4.17
N VAL A 50 8.89 9.31 -3.42
CA VAL A 50 7.78 8.96 -2.52
C VAL A 50 6.52 9.63 -3.01
N LEU A 51 5.48 8.84 -3.23
CA LEU A 51 4.15 9.33 -3.60
C LEU A 51 3.14 8.90 -2.53
N VAL A 52 2.25 9.80 -2.11
CA VAL A 52 1.12 9.45 -1.25
C VAL A 52 -0.15 9.46 -2.08
N ALA A 53 -0.81 8.31 -2.18
CA ALA A 53 -2.08 8.16 -2.86
C ALA A 53 -3.23 8.38 -1.86
N ALA A 54 -4.12 9.33 -2.15
CA ALA A 54 -5.22 9.69 -1.27
C ALA A 54 -6.55 9.80 -2.01
N LEU A 55 -7.62 9.37 -1.34
CA LEU A 55 -9.00 9.63 -1.72
C LEU A 55 -9.51 10.89 -1.04
N MET A 56 -10.55 11.46 -1.64
CA MET A 56 -11.27 12.60 -1.08
C MET A 56 -12.76 12.32 -1.24
N ASP A 57 -13.49 12.53 -0.16
CA ASP A 57 -14.95 12.53 -0.21
C ASP A 57 -15.46 13.55 -1.23
N ASP A 58 -16.62 13.24 -1.83
CA ASP A 58 -17.31 14.12 -2.78
C ASP A 58 -16.45 14.65 -3.95
N ARG A 59 -15.46 13.85 -4.42
CA ARG A 59 -14.67 14.19 -5.63
C ARG A 59 -15.53 14.54 -6.84
N GLU A 60 -16.71 13.94 -6.92
CA GLU A 60 -17.73 14.16 -7.93
C GLU A 60 -19.12 14.05 -7.28
N LYS A 61 -19.98 15.05 -7.54
CA LYS A 61 -21.36 15.14 -7.03
C LYS A 61 -22.26 13.97 -7.47
N HIS A 62 -21.87 13.24 -8.52
CA HIS A 62 -22.64 12.13 -9.07
C HIS A 62 -22.22 10.80 -8.43
N ILE A 63 -23.15 10.13 -7.75
CA ILE A 63 -22.96 8.84 -7.07
C ILE A 63 -22.96 7.62 -8.01
N PHE A 64 -22.73 7.84 -9.30
CA PHE A 64 -22.74 6.78 -10.32
C PHE A 64 -21.69 5.71 -9.97
N GLY A 65 -22.12 4.44 -9.95
CA GLY A 65 -21.27 3.31 -9.55
C GLY A 65 -20.95 3.20 -8.05
N ARG A 66 -21.37 4.17 -7.22
CA ARG A 66 -21.00 4.27 -5.79
C ARG A 66 -22.18 4.25 -4.83
N ARG A 67 -23.41 4.42 -5.33
CA ARG A 67 -24.63 4.47 -4.50
C ARG A 67 -24.80 3.25 -3.58
N THR A 68 -24.48 2.05 -4.06
CA THR A 68 -24.62 0.79 -3.30
C THR A 68 -23.28 0.20 -2.88
N LEU A 69 -22.18 0.70 -3.43
CA LEU A 69 -20.81 0.23 -3.21
C LEU A 69 -19.89 1.46 -3.04
N PRO A 70 -19.91 2.11 -1.87
CA PRO A 70 -19.13 3.32 -1.62
C PRO A 70 -17.61 3.10 -1.75
N GLU A 71 -17.13 1.85 -1.59
CA GLU A 71 -15.72 1.46 -1.69
C GLU A 71 -15.17 1.49 -3.13
N MET A 72 -16.01 1.73 -4.14
CA MET A 72 -15.57 1.74 -5.55
C MET A 72 -14.54 2.84 -5.87
N ASP A 73 -14.49 3.92 -5.09
CA ASP A 73 -13.42 4.91 -5.19
C ASP A 73 -12.06 4.31 -4.79
N MET A 74 -12.03 3.45 -3.76
CA MET A 74 -10.83 2.71 -3.35
C MET A 74 -10.42 1.69 -4.41
N ALA A 75 -11.37 0.94 -4.97
CA ALA A 75 -11.09 0.02 -6.06
C ALA A 75 -10.47 0.74 -7.27
N SER A 76 -11.01 1.91 -7.62
CA SER A 76 -10.50 2.76 -8.70
C SER A 76 -9.08 3.24 -8.43
N LEU A 77 -8.78 3.67 -7.19
CA LEU A 77 -7.43 4.07 -6.82
C LEU A 77 -6.45 2.89 -6.85
N SER A 78 -6.86 1.71 -6.37
CA SER A 78 -6.05 0.50 -6.44
C SER A 78 -5.70 0.13 -7.88
N CYS A 79 -6.63 0.25 -8.83
CA CYS A 79 -6.35 0.07 -10.25
C CYS A 79 -5.31 1.08 -10.78
N ALA A 80 -5.41 2.35 -10.37
CA ALA A 80 -4.42 3.36 -10.75
C ALA A 80 -3.03 3.04 -10.18
N ILE A 81 -2.95 2.58 -8.93
CA ILE A 81 -1.69 2.14 -8.31
C ILE A 81 -1.14 0.90 -9.03
N GLN A 82 -1.98 -0.06 -9.38
CA GLN A 82 -1.57 -1.27 -10.11
C GLN A 82 -1.01 -0.93 -11.50
N ASN A 83 -1.63 -0.01 -12.22
CA ASN A 83 -1.11 0.46 -13.51
C ASN A 83 0.26 1.12 -13.35
N LEU A 84 0.45 1.96 -12.33
CA LEU A 84 1.74 2.56 -12.01
C LEU A 84 2.78 1.48 -11.67
N TRP A 85 2.41 0.44 -10.92
CA TRP A 85 3.31 -0.66 -10.55
C TRP A 85 3.81 -1.43 -11.77
N LEU A 86 2.90 -1.79 -12.69
CA LEU A 86 3.25 -2.50 -13.91
C LEU A 86 4.11 -1.64 -14.84
N ALA A 87 3.78 -0.35 -14.99
CA ALA A 87 4.59 0.59 -15.76
C ALA A 87 6.01 0.72 -15.17
N ALA A 88 6.13 0.93 -13.86
CA ALA A 88 7.41 0.99 -13.17
C ALA A 88 8.24 -0.28 -13.42
N ARG A 89 7.61 -1.47 -13.37
CA ARG A 89 8.31 -2.73 -13.61
C ARG A 89 8.86 -2.85 -15.03
N VAL A 90 8.13 -2.37 -16.05
CA VAL A 90 8.58 -2.36 -17.44
C VAL A 90 9.76 -1.39 -17.63
N GLU A 91 9.72 -0.25 -16.95
CA GLU A 91 10.78 0.76 -16.93
C GLU A 91 11.99 0.38 -16.06
N GLY A 92 12.01 -0.83 -15.48
CA GLY A 92 13.12 -1.29 -14.64
C GLY A 92 13.17 -0.66 -13.24
N LEU A 93 12.08 -0.02 -12.82
CA LEU A 93 11.94 0.58 -11.48
C LEU A 93 11.23 -0.40 -10.52
N GLY A 94 11.71 -0.44 -9.29
CA GLY A 94 10.99 -1.07 -8.19
C GLY A 94 9.94 -0.13 -7.62
N MET A 95 8.79 -0.69 -7.26
CA MET A 95 7.77 0.02 -6.49
C MET A 95 7.33 -0.82 -5.29
N GLY A 96 7.15 -0.17 -4.14
CA GLY A 96 6.63 -0.79 -2.92
C GLY A 96 5.47 0.02 -2.34
N TRP A 97 4.44 -0.67 -1.87
CA TRP A 97 3.31 -0.09 -1.15
C TRP A 97 3.53 -0.25 0.35
N VAL A 98 3.61 0.87 1.08
CA VAL A 98 3.63 0.92 2.53
C VAL A 98 2.24 1.35 3.03
N SER A 99 1.65 0.54 3.92
CA SER A 99 0.33 0.76 4.52
C SER A 99 0.34 0.72 6.05
N LEU A 100 1.52 0.68 6.66
CA LEU A 100 1.70 0.74 8.12
C LEU A 100 1.77 2.22 8.52
N PHE A 101 0.64 2.90 8.63
CA PHE A 101 0.58 4.25 9.20
C PHE A 101 -0.85 4.53 9.68
N GLU A 102 -1.01 5.44 10.64
CA GLU A 102 -2.34 5.93 11.01
C GLU A 102 -2.83 6.95 9.97
N PRO A 103 -3.96 6.72 9.27
CA PRO A 103 -4.38 7.56 8.15
C PRO A 103 -4.68 9.01 8.51
N ARG A 104 -5.21 9.29 9.70
CA ARG A 104 -5.53 10.65 10.15
C ARG A 104 -4.25 11.43 10.46
N ALA A 105 -3.26 10.83 11.12
CA ALA A 105 -1.97 11.46 11.38
C ALA A 105 -1.24 11.83 10.07
N LEU A 106 -1.25 10.93 9.08
CA LEU A 106 -0.69 11.22 7.77
C LEU A 106 -1.49 12.29 7.00
N ALA A 107 -2.82 12.29 7.13
CA ALA A 107 -3.68 13.32 6.54
C ALA A 107 -3.39 14.70 7.13
N GLU A 108 -3.28 14.81 8.46
CA GLU A 108 -2.95 16.04 9.18
C GLU A 108 -1.54 16.53 8.81
N LEU A 109 -0.54 15.64 8.79
CA LEU A 109 0.84 15.96 8.39
C LEU A 109 0.93 16.56 6.98
N LEU A 110 0.13 16.05 6.04
CA LEU A 110 0.14 16.47 4.64
C LEU A 110 -0.89 17.56 4.32
N GLY A 111 -1.62 18.06 5.32
CA GLY A 111 -2.64 19.11 5.14
C GLY A 111 -3.78 18.69 4.20
N LEU A 112 -4.19 17.41 4.26
CA LEU A 112 -5.34 16.93 3.49
C LEU A 112 -6.62 17.64 3.97
N PRO A 113 -7.54 17.99 3.05
CA PRO A 113 -8.81 18.58 3.44
C PRO A 113 -9.69 17.58 4.21
N ALA A 114 -10.67 18.10 4.94
CA ALA A 114 -11.62 17.27 5.67
C ALA A 114 -12.30 16.24 4.73
N GLY A 115 -12.43 14.99 5.20
CA GLY A 115 -12.97 13.88 4.42
C GLY A 115 -11.97 13.26 3.42
N ALA A 116 -10.74 13.78 3.30
CA ALA A 116 -9.71 13.10 2.53
C ALA A 116 -8.96 12.07 3.37
N LYS A 117 -8.61 10.94 2.74
CA LYS A 117 -7.97 9.80 3.38
C LYS A 117 -6.78 9.30 2.56
N PRO A 118 -5.55 9.31 3.11
CA PRO A 118 -4.42 8.64 2.48
C PRO A 118 -4.62 7.13 2.57
N LEU A 119 -4.34 6.41 1.48
CA LEU A 119 -4.48 4.95 1.38
C LEU A 119 -3.16 4.22 1.07
N ALA A 120 -2.19 4.92 0.50
CA ALA A 120 -0.89 4.31 0.19
C ALA A 120 0.25 5.33 0.31
N VAL A 121 1.36 4.91 0.90
CA VAL A 121 2.67 5.53 0.69
C VAL A 121 3.43 4.63 -0.28
N LEU A 122 3.74 5.15 -1.46
CA LEU A 122 4.39 4.42 -2.54
C LEU A 122 5.86 4.84 -2.60
N CYS A 123 6.75 3.87 -2.51
CA CYS A 123 8.18 4.03 -2.68
C CYS A 123 8.55 3.60 -4.09
N LEU A 124 9.14 4.47 -4.91
CA LEU A 124 9.48 4.22 -6.31
C LEU A 124 10.96 4.54 -6.55
N GLY A 125 11.70 3.66 -7.25
CA GLY A 125 13.07 3.97 -7.62
C GLY A 125 13.82 2.84 -8.33
N PRO A 126 15.06 3.09 -8.75
CA PRO A 126 15.92 2.06 -9.34
C PRO A 126 16.13 0.92 -8.36
N VAL A 127 16.27 -0.30 -8.89
CA VAL A 127 16.61 -1.49 -8.12
C VAL A 127 17.76 -2.23 -8.81
N GLU A 128 18.64 -2.84 -8.02
CA GLU A 128 19.71 -3.68 -8.55
C GLU A 128 19.17 -4.98 -9.16
N SER A 129 18.15 -5.56 -8.54
CA SER A 129 17.49 -6.77 -9.01
C SER A 129 16.06 -6.87 -8.45
N PHE A 130 15.27 -7.76 -9.05
CA PHE A 130 13.96 -8.15 -8.53
C PHE A 130 14.06 -9.53 -7.90
N TYR A 131 13.36 -9.74 -6.78
CA TYR A 131 13.29 -11.06 -6.16
C TYR A 131 12.67 -12.10 -7.13
N PRO A 132 13.13 -13.36 -7.10
CA PRO A 132 12.58 -14.42 -7.93
C PRO A 132 11.19 -14.89 -7.47
N ALA A 133 10.77 -14.52 -6.25
CA ALA A 133 9.48 -14.84 -5.66
C ALA A 133 9.08 -13.75 -4.64
N PRO A 134 7.80 -13.72 -4.19
CA PRO A 134 7.37 -12.80 -3.13
C PRO A 134 8.22 -12.94 -1.86
N MET A 135 8.66 -11.81 -1.29
CA MET A 135 9.50 -11.77 -0.08
C MET A 135 8.89 -12.58 1.07
N LEU A 136 7.58 -12.46 1.33
CA LEU A 136 6.92 -13.22 2.39
C LEU A 136 6.94 -14.74 2.19
N ILE A 137 7.11 -15.22 0.96
CA ILE A 137 7.30 -16.66 0.70
C ILE A 137 8.76 -17.04 0.97
N LEU A 138 9.71 -16.23 0.52
CA LEU A 138 11.14 -16.45 0.74
C LEU A 138 11.49 -16.46 2.23
N GLU A 139 10.87 -15.57 3.02
CA GLU A 139 11.05 -15.46 4.46
C GLU A 139 10.14 -16.43 5.26
N GLY A 140 9.42 -17.34 4.59
CA GLY A 140 8.57 -18.34 5.27
C GLY A 140 7.32 -17.80 5.97
N TRP A 141 6.98 -16.53 5.76
CA TRP A 141 5.81 -15.85 6.34
C TRP A 141 4.48 -16.31 5.74
N ALA A 142 4.49 -16.73 4.48
CA ALA A 142 3.32 -17.17 3.74
C ALA A 142 3.69 -18.30 2.77
N LYS A 143 2.67 -19.04 2.32
CA LYS A 143 2.80 -20.02 1.24
C LYS A 143 1.92 -19.59 0.07
N ALA A 144 2.39 -19.81 -1.15
CA ALA A 144 1.55 -19.65 -2.33
C ALA A 144 0.37 -20.61 -2.24
N ARG A 145 -0.83 -20.12 -2.58
CA ARG A 145 -2.04 -20.91 -2.63
C ARG A 145 -2.34 -21.31 -4.07
N PRO A 146 -2.78 -22.55 -4.33
CA PRO A 146 -3.16 -22.97 -5.66
C PRO A 146 -4.40 -22.21 -6.15
N LEU A 147 -4.46 -21.91 -7.44
CA LEU A 147 -5.58 -21.18 -8.06
C LEU A 147 -6.93 -21.87 -7.84
N SER A 148 -6.94 -23.21 -7.79
CA SER A 148 -8.14 -24.01 -7.55
C SER A 148 -8.81 -23.75 -6.19
N GLU A 149 -8.10 -23.19 -5.21
CA GLU A 149 -8.71 -22.77 -3.94
C GLU A 149 -9.40 -21.39 -4.02
N LEU A 150 -9.18 -20.64 -5.12
CA LEU A 150 -9.60 -19.24 -5.26
C LEU A 150 -10.64 -19.05 -6.37
N VAL A 151 -10.91 -20.07 -7.18
CA VAL A 151 -11.86 -20.03 -8.30
C VAL A 151 -13.01 -20.97 -7.99
N TYR A 152 -14.23 -20.44 -8.04
CA TYR A 152 -15.46 -21.22 -7.98
C TYR A 152 -16.27 -21.07 -9.27
N GLU A 153 -17.06 -22.08 -9.59
CA GLU A 153 -17.98 -22.08 -10.72
C GLU A 153 -19.41 -21.77 -10.24
N ASN A 154 -20.00 -20.67 -10.72
CA ASN A 154 -21.35 -20.18 -10.42
C ASN A 154 -21.62 -19.78 -8.96
N TYR A 155 -21.35 -20.64 -7.98
CA TYR A 155 -21.68 -20.45 -6.57
C TYR A 155 -20.46 -20.61 -5.67
N TRP A 156 -20.45 -19.94 -4.53
CA TRP A 156 -19.38 -20.04 -3.53
C TRP A 156 -19.20 -21.50 -3.07
N GLY A 157 -17.97 -22.01 -3.16
CA GLY A 157 -17.62 -23.37 -2.75
C GLY A 157 -17.77 -24.44 -3.84
N VAL A 158 -18.31 -24.11 -5.01
CA VAL A 158 -18.43 -25.05 -6.13
C VAL A 158 -17.18 -24.96 -6.99
N SER A 159 -16.40 -26.03 -7.09
CA SER A 159 -15.18 -26.01 -7.90
C SER A 159 -15.50 -26.15 -9.40
N PRO A 160 -14.74 -25.49 -10.30
CA PRO A 160 -14.85 -25.65 -11.75
C PRO A 160 -14.43 -27.04 -12.26
#